data_AF-A0A8I6RFB4-F1
#
_entry.id   AF-A0A8I6RFB4-F1
#
_cell.length_a   1.000
_cell.length_b   1.000
_cell.length_c   1.000
_cell.angle_alpha   90.00
_cell.angle_beta   90.00
_cell.angle_gamma   90.00
#
_symmetry.space_group_name_H-M   'P 1'
#
loop_
_entity.id
_entity.type
_entity.pdbx_description
1 polymer ?
#
loop_
_entity_poly.entity_id
_entity_poly.type
_entity_poly.pdbx_seq_one_letter_code
_entity_poly.pdbx_strand_id
1 'polypeptide(L)'
;MSNTEGISFKDDVISRLLNENESDFIIDCNEEELPKGDEEEHRIDKVYSFEDFSKVINMDCLGNVEECSGKSPFASMVESMFNVLDDGSLRKKIIRHGTDKVPSYAAVYIHYNSYLELEEVPFDSSFLRSEKPVRFQLGAGVLYKGMEIAIATMSKGERSQFLVEPQLAFGKYGVPPRIPPNATILNVIDLIDFVDCGAALNKDDSEVEKTFADLSGKAVAFINLAKDHFVHNLIPAALENYKKSLQVLKKECRPLTGEEEKQYNELLFRTYLNMIICYNSNKINQPNKVLEVAKEAMVFVGEECRKSAKLFFNLGKAHENKLNYEKASECYKKANKLLPLNPDIQEALIKLETKRKQYYEKEKALYSKALGVTPIEKPDIPEALLHDPTFDLAHLEDLEKQYSSYLEDFAQSKTHQMILPGAGLSNEERYVLRTLSKRLNLVYKENYQEKFFQVIIRHQKDN
;
A
#
# COMPACT_ATOMS: atom_id res chain seq x y z
N MET A 1 38.03 36.92 4.59
CA MET A 1 38.74 35.65 4.84
C MET A 1 37.75 34.55 4.52
N SER A 2 37.96 33.88 3.40
CA SER A 2 37.10 32.85 2.82
C SER A 2 37.23 31.55 3.62
N ASN A 3 36.14 31.14 4.28
CA ASN A 3 36.06 29.81 4.90
C ASN A 3 35.91 28.76 3.81
N THR A 4 37.00 28.03 3.58
CA THR A 4 37.06 26.74 2.92
C THR A 4 36.69 25.69 3.96
N GLU A 5 35.42 25.33 4.05
CA GLU A 5 35.01 24.08 4.71
C GLU A 5 34.90 23.00 3.63
N GLY A 6 35.94 22.17 3.59
CA GLY A 6 35.99 20.97 2.77
C GLY A 6 34.86 20.01 3.15
N ILE A 7 34.02 19.71 2.16
CA ILE A 7 32.90 18.78 2.28
C ILE A 7 33.44 17.35 2.26
N SER A 8 33.74 16.82 3.44
CA SER A 8 34.36 15.48 3.68
C SER A 8 33.40 14.28 3.53
N PHE A 9 32.37 14.37 2.68
CA PHE A 9 31.41 13.26 2.47
C PHE A 9 31.07 13.03 0.98
N LYS A 10 31.89 13.55 0.06
CA LYS A 10 31.70 13.44 -1.41
C LYS A 10 32.14 12.08 -2.00
N ASP A 11 32.84 11.24 -1.24
CA ASP A 11 33.89 10.44 -1.87
C ASP A 11 33.52 9.00 -2.23
N ASP A 12 32.61 8.28 -1.56
CA ASP A 12 32.52 6.83 -1.82
C ASP A 12 31.92 6.43 -3.19
N VAL A 13 30.75 6.95 -3.56
CA VAL A 13 30.09 6.55 -4.83
C VAL A 13 30.83 7.13 -6.03
N ILE A 14 31.17 8.42 -5.97
CA ILE A 14 31.88 9.10 -7.06
C ILE A 14 33.28 8.50 -7.22
N SER A 15 34.04 8.30 -6.15
CA SER A 15 35.38 7.70 -6.26
C SER A 15 35.30 6.25 -6.73
N ARG A 16 34.31 5.46 -6.28
CA ARG A 16 34.12 4.10 -6.79
C ARG A 16 33.82 4.11 -8.29
N LEU A 17 32.86 4.93 -8.73
CA LEU A 17 32.52 5.04 -10.15
C LEU A 17 33.74 5.48 -10.96
N LEU A 18 34.58 6.38 -10.44
CA LEU A 18 35.81 6.82 -11.09
C LEU A 18 36.88 5.71 -11.13
N ASN A 19 37.00 4.89 -10.08
CA ASN A 19 38.02 3.85 -9.90
C ASN A 19 37.69 2.48 -10.52
N GLU A 20 36.45 2.22 -10.92
CA GLU A 20 36.10 1.04 -11.71
C GLU A 20 36.72 1.19 -13.11
N ASN A 21 37.91 0.58 -13.29
CA ASN A 21 38.67 0.55 -14.54
C ASN A 21 37.90 -0.22 -15.63
N GLU A 22 37.77 0.42 -16.81
CA GLU A 22 37.37 -0.16 -18.11
C GLU A 22 36.43 -1.38 -18.00
N SER A 23 35.21 -1.20 -17.48
CA SER A 23 34.13 -2.12 -17.84
C SER A 23 33.67 -1.74 -19.25
N ASP A 24 34.11 -2.51 -20.24
CA ASP A 24 33.41 -2.56 -21.52
C ASP A 24 31.92 -2.74 -21.23
N PHE A 25 31.12 -1.73 -21.59
CA PHE A 25 29.67 -1.84 -21.57
C PHE A 25 29.29 -2.97 -22.53
N ILE A 26 29.17 -4.19 -22.02
CA ILE A 26 28.44 -5.24 -22.71
C ILE A 26 26.98 -4.85 -22.57
N ILE A 27 26.47 -4.16 -23.58
CA ILE A 27 25.03 -4.09 -23.81
C ILE A 27 24.62 -5.52 -24.11
N ASP A 28 24.02 -6.20 -23.12
CA ASP A 28 23.39 -7.47 -23.38
C ASP A 28 22.15 -7.17 -24.24
N CYS A 29 22.29 -7.31 -25.56
CA CYS A 29 21.20 -7.19 -26.53
C CYS A 29 20.24 -8.39 -26.48
N ASN A 30 20.24 -9.17 -25.39
CA ASN A 30 19.24 -10.21 -25.19
C ASN A 30 17.89 -9.53 -24.93
N GLU A 31 17.07 -9.51 -25.98
CA GLU A 31 15.62 -9.38 -25.91
C GLU A 31 15.06 -10.52 -25.02
N GLU A 32 15.19 -10.41 -23.70
CA GLU A 32 14.33 -11.19 -22.80
C GLU A 32 12.92 -10.61 -22.92
N GLU A 33 12.05 -11.43 -23.52
CA GLU A 33 10.67 -11.14 -23.86
C GLU A 33 9.94 -10.38 -22.72
N LEU A 34 9.69 -9.09 -22.97
CA LEU A 34 8.58 -8.37 -22.35
C LEU A 34 7.31 -9.21 -22.53
N PRO A 35 6.44 -9.33 -21.51
CA PRO A 35 5.25 -10.18 -21.59
C PRO A 35 4.40 -9.75 -22.79
N LYS A 36 4.16 -10.68 -23.71
CA LYS A 36 3.28 -10.53 -24.88
C LYS A 36 1.87 -10.17 -24.40
N GLY A 37 1.61 -8.88 -24.30
CA GLY A 37 0.28 -8.30 -24.24
C GLY A 37 -0.23 -8.18 -25.67
N ASP A 38 -1.42 -8.70 -25.86
CA ASP A 38 -2.27 -8.78 -27.07
C ASP A 38 -1.91 -7.82 -28.23
N GLU A 39 -1.87 -8.43 -29.42
CA GLU A 39 -1.66 -7.85 -30.74
C GLU A 39 -2.55 -6.60 -30.99
N GLU A 40 -1.98 -5.40 -30.81
CA GLU A 40 -2.41 -4.19 -31.52
C GLU A 40 -1.21 -3.62 -32.28
N GLU A 41 -0.95 -4.22 -33.43
CA GLU A 41 -0.20 -3.59 -34.52
C GLU A 41 -0.95 -2.29 -34.92
N HIS A 42 -0.22 -1.18 -34.99
CA HIS A 42 -0.68 0.20 -35.26
C HIS A 42 -1.22 1.05 -34.09
N ARG A 43 -0.30 1.70 -33.33
CA ARG A 43 -0.50 3.08 -32.82
C ARG A 43 0.80 3.88 -32.73
N ILE A 44 1.54 4.01 -33.83
CA ILE A 44 2.35 5.23 -34.05
C ILE A 44 1.39 6.25 -34.68
N ASP A 45 0.45 6.77 -33.88
CA ASP A 45 -0.44 7.89 -34.25
C ASP A 45 -1.31 8.31 -33.04
N LYS A 46 -0.67 8.53 -31.89
CA LYS A 46 -1.16 9.56 -30.96
C LYS A 46 -0.18 10.71 -31.05
N VAL A 47 -0.40 11.51 -32.10
CA VAL A 47 0.20 12.81 -32.32
C VAL A 47 -0.05 13.64 -31.06
N TYR A 48 0.97 13.74 -30.20
CA TYR A 48 1.04 14.87 -29.28
C TYR A 48 0.93 16.13 -30.15
N SER A 49 0.05 17.06 -29.78
CA SER A 49 0.01 18.35 -30.46
C SER A 49 1.39 19.00 -30.31
N PHE A 50 1.80 19.85 -31.27
CA PHE A 50 3.05 20.62 -31.16
C PHE A 50 3.13 21.40 -29.83
N GLU A 51 1.99 21.80 -29.29
CA GLU A 51 1.85 22.47 -27.98
C GLU A 51 2.10 21.52 -26.79
N ASP A 52 1.81 20.24 -26.91
CA ASP A 52 2.12 19.25 -25.86
C ASP A 52 3.56 18.76 -25.96
N PHE A 53 4.10 18.64 -27.18
CA PHE A 53 5.51 18.32 -27.42
C PHE A 53 6.44 19.45 -26.94
N SER A 54 6.07 20.72 -27.16
CA SER A 54 6.83 21.88 -26.68
C SER A 54 6.79 22.05 -25.15
N LYS A 55 5.68 21.73 -24.49
CA LYS A 55 5.61 21.66 -23.01
C LYS A 55 6.51 20.58 -22.42
N VAL A 56 6.63 19.45 -23.11
CA VAL A 56 7.47 18.30 -22.71
C VAL A 56 8.96 18.58 -22.89
N ILE A 57 9.34 19.23 -24.00
CA ILE A 57 10.75 19.56 -24.27
C ILE A 57 11.22 20.76 -23.44
N ASN A 58 10.30 21.61 -22.98
CA ASN A 58 10.54 22.81 -22.18
C ASN A 58 11.85 23.53 -22.57
N MET A 59 11.81 24.10 -23.79
CA MET A 59 12.92 24.72 -24.52
C MET A 59 13.54 25.96 -23.87
N ASP A 60 13.00 26.44 -22.73
CA ASP A 60 13.57 27.51 -21.91
C ASP A 60 15.05 27.27 -21.52
N CYS A 61 15.53 26.04 -21.71
CA CYS A 61 16.85 25.55 -21.36
C CYS A 61 17.97 25.85 -22.36
N LEU A 62 17.68 26.07 -23.66
CA LEU A 62 18.72 26.30 -24.67
C LEU A 62 19.16 27.76 -24.78
N GLY A 63 18.47 28.67 -24.09
CA GLY A 63 18.75 30.11 -24.13
C GLY A 63 18.40 30.73 -25.48
N ASN A 64 18.10 32.02 -25.48
CA ASN A 64 18.01 32.78 -26.73
C ASN A 64 19.42 32.85 -27.32
N VAL A 65 19.63 32.23 -28.47
CA VAL A 65 20.87 32.35 -29.23
C VAL A 65 20.93 33.76 -29.77
N GLU A 66 21.59 34.68 -29.05
CA GLU A 66 22.10 35.90 -29.69
C GLU A 66 23.19 35.46 -30.67
N GLU A 67 22.87 35.53 -31.97
CA GLU A 67 23.84 35.36 -33.04
C GLU A 67 24.97 36.38 -32.87
N CYS A 68 26.21 35.88 -32.69
CA CYS A 68 27.51 36.45 -33.11
C CYS A 68 28.67 36.16 -32.11
N SER A 69 28.98 34.89 -31.80
CA SER A 69 30.22 34.54 -31.06
C SER A 69 31.15 33.53 -31.76
N GLY A 70 30.75 32.92 -32.88
CA GLY A 70 31.57 31.94 -33.62
C GLY A 70 31.89 30.64 -32.87
N LYS A 71 31.34 30.46 -31.66
CA LYS A 71 31.47 29.26 -30.83
C LYS A 71 30.28 28.33 -31.06
N SER A 72 30.50 27.03 -30.89
CA SER A 72 29.40 26.06 -30.92
C SER A 72 28.47 26.27 -29.71
N PRO A 73 27.21 25.80 -29.76
CA PRO A 73 26.27 25.97 -28.66
C PRO A 73 26.80 25.41 -27.33
N PHE A 74 27.40 24.22 -27.33
CA PHE A 74 27.94 23.65 -26.09
C PHE A 74 29.17 24.41 -25.61
N ALA A 75 30.03 24.88 -26.52
CA ALA A 75 31.17 25.72 -26.14
C ALA A 75 30.74 27.05 -25.48
N SER A 76 29.61 27.62 -25.91
CA SER A 76 29.00 28.78 -25.24
C SER A 76 28.44 28.43 -23.86
N MET A 77 27.74 27.30 -23.73
CA MET A 77 27.18 26.84 -22.45
C MET A 77 28.25 26.65 -21.38
N VAL A 78 29.41 26.10 -21.76
CA VAL A 78 30.57 25.84 -20.89
C VAL A 78 30.99 27.07 -20.08
N GLU A 79 30.88 28.28 -20.64
CA GLU A 79 31.27 29.53 -19.96
C GLU A 79 30.42 29.82 -18.71
N SER A 80 29.19 29.32 -18.69
CA SER A 80 28.25 29.50 -17.58
C SER A 80 28.16 28.28 -16.65
N MET A 81 28.96 27.24 -16.90
CA MET A 81 28.99 26.00 -16.13
C MET A 81 30.23 25.91 -15.24
N PHE A 82 30.10 25.26 -14.09
CA PHE A 82 31.24 24.92 -13.25
C PHE A 82 31.63 23.44 -13.42
N ASN A 83 32.91 23.15 -13.21
CA ASN A 83 33.43 21.78 -13.25
C ASN A 83 32.95 21.00 -12.03
N VAL A 84 32.30 19.86 -12.26
CA VAL A 84 31.97 18.89 -11.20
C VAL A 84 33.19 18.05 -10.86
N LEU A 85 33.94 17.67 -11.89
CA LEU A 85 35.20 16.93 -11.81
C LEU A 85 36.35 17.84 -12.26
N ASP A 86 37.51 17.71 -11.61
CA ASP A 86 38.64 18.61 -11.82
C ASP A 86 39.18 18.60 -13.26
N ASP A 87 39.07 17.46 -13.95
CA ASP A 87 39.48 17.29 -15.35
C ASP A 87 38.49 17.93 -16.36
N GLY A 88 37.36 18.46 -15.88
CA GLY A 88 36.33 19.09 -16.71
C GLY A 88 35.49 18.11 -17.53
N SER A 89 35.62 16.79 -17.31
CA SER A 89 34.87 15.73 -18.01
C SER A 89 33.36 15.75 -17.70
N LEU A 90 32.98 16.40 -16.61
CA LEU A 90 31.60 16.65 -16.23
C LEU A 90 31.46 18.09 -15.74
N ARG A 91 30.56 18.84 -16.37
CA ARG A 91 30.24 20.22 -16.00
C ARG A 91 28.78 20.36 -15.66
N LYS A 92 28.46 21.29 -14.75
CA LYS A 92 27.12 21.49 -14.21
C LYS A 92 26.72 22.97 -14.24
N LYS A 93 25.45 23.23 -14.53
CA LYS A 93 24.78 24.50 -14.27
C LYS A 93 23.43 24.24 -13.60
N ILE A 94 23.22 24.84 -12.44
CA ILE A 94 21.97 24.74 -11.71
C ILE A 94 20.98 25.73 -12.31
N ILE A 95 19.83 25.22 -12.78
CA ILE A 95 18.71 26.03 -13.28
C ILE A 95 17.76 26.37 -12.14
N ARG A 96 17.46 25.39 -11.29
CA ARG A 96 16.63 25.55 -10.09
C ARG A 96 17.30 24.84 -8.93
N HIS A 97 17.52 25.54 -7.83
CA HIS A 97 18.08 24.96 -6.62
C HIS A 97 17.10 24.00 -5.94
N GLY A 98 17.63 22.90 -5.41
CA GLY A 98 16.90 21.98 -4.52
C GLY A 98 17.23 22.21 -3.05
N THR A 99 16.68 21.37 -2.18
CA THR A 99 16.85 21.47 -0.72
C THR A 99 17.82 20.43 -0.16
N ASP A 100 17.49 19.16 -0.32
CA ASP A 100 18.14 18.05 0.38
C ASP A 100 19.11 17.31 -0.55
N LYS A 101 20.37 17.15 -0.16
CA LYS A 101 21.36 16.43 -0.99
C LYS A 101 21.01 14.95 -1.12
N VAL A 102 21.25 14.38 -2.30
CA VAL A 102 21.08 12.95 -2.55
C VAL A 102 22.11 12.13 -1.75
N PRO A 103 21.68 11.17 -0.91
CA PRO A 103 22.58 10.24 -0.24
C PRO A 103 23.24 9.24 -1.20
N SER A 104 24.39 8.69 -0.81
CA SER A 104 25.04 7.59 -1.53
C SER A 104 24.09 6.40 -1.72
N TYR A 105 24.10 5.80 -2.91
CA TYR A 105 23.25 4.66 -3.30
C TYR A 105 21.74 4.86 -3.02
N ALA A 106 21.23 6.10 -3.09
CA ALA A 106 19.81 6.36 -3.01
C ALA A 106 19.05 5.83 -4.25
N ALA A 107 17.77 5.50 -4.05
CA ALA A 107 16.83 5.35 -5.15
C ALA A 107 16.31 6.74 -5.53
N VAL A 108 16.55 7.20 -6.75
CA VAL A 108 16.23 8.55 -7.23
C VAL A 108 15.08 8.52 -8.21
N TYR A 109 14.28 9.59 -8.22
CA TYR A 109 13.17 9.80 -9.12
C TYR A 109 13.45 11.04 -9.95
N ILE A 110 13.62 10.85 -11.25
CA ILE A 110 14.03 11.92 -12.14
C ILE A 110 13.11 12.02 -13.34
N HIS A 111 12.98 13.24 -13.83
CA HIS A 111 12.78 13.45 -15.26
C HIS A 111 14.07 13.93 -15.89
N TYR A 112 14.30 13.54 -17.13
CA TYR A 112 15.45 13.98 -17.90
C TYR A 112 15.16 14.04 -19.39
N ASN A 113 15.95 14.87 -20.07
CA ASN A 113 16.13 14.93 -21.52
C ASN A 113 17.64 14.93 -21.82
N SER A 114 18.06 14.16 -22.82
CA SER A 114 19.45 14.05 -23.25
C SER A 114 19.58 14.45 -24.72
N TYR A 115 20.48 15.37 -25.01
CA TYR A 115 20.65 16.00 -26.33
C TYR A 115 22.06 15.79 -26.87
N LEU A 116 22.15 15.73 -28.19
CA LEU A 116 23.39 15.90 -28.95
C LEU A 116 23.51 17.37 -29.38
N GLU A 117 24.72 17.82 -29.65
CA GLU A 117 24.93 19.19 -30.12
C GLU A 117 24.24 19.40 -31.47
N LEU A 118 23.63 20.58 -31.66
CA LEU A 118 22.86 20.97 -32.85
C LEU A 118 21.54 20.21 -33.07
N GLU A 119 21.19 19.26 -32.21
CA GLU A 119 19.91 18.55 -32.27
C GLU A 119 18.85 19.24 -31.41
N GLU A 120 17.70 19.57 -32.00
CA GLU A 120 16.57 20.17 -31.28
C GLU A 120 15.75 19.14 -30.49
N VAL A 121 15.78 17.88 -30.93
CA VAL A 121 15.03 16.79 -30.31
C VAL A 121 15.98 15.96 -29.43
N PRO A 122 15.60 15.66 -28.18
CA PRO A 122 16.45 14.81 -27.35
C PRO A 122 16.50 13.39 -27.93
N PHE A 123 17.70 12.82 -28.02
CA PHE A 123 17.85 11.42 -28.46
C PHE A 123 17.31 10.45 -27.40
N ASP A 124 17.21 10.86 -26.13
CA ASP A 124 16.53 10.14 -25.06
C ASP A 124 15.77 11.09 -24.12
N SER A 125 14.55 10.71 -23.76
CA SER A 125 13.70 11.50 -22.86
C SER A 125 12.83 10.59 -22.00
N SER A 126 12.77 10.92 -20.70
CA SER A 126 11.81 10.31 -19.78
C SER A 126 10.38 10.75 -20.07
N PHE A 127 10.18 12.02 -20.46
CA PHE A 127 8.86 12.60 -20.69
C PHE A 127 8.18 12.01 -21.93
N LEU A 128 8.96 11.64 -22.95
CA LEU A 128 8.45 10.93 -24.14
C LEU A 128 7.96 9.51 -23.83
N ARG A 129 8.36 8.93 -22.69
CA ARG A 129 7.94 7.59 -22.26
C ARG A 129 6.78 7.63 -21.29
N SER A 130 6.79 8.55 -20.33
CA SER A 130 5.74 8.67 -19.33
C SER A 130 5.72 10.06 -18.70
N GLU A 131 4.53 10.50 -18.27
CA GLU A 131 4.36 11.66 -17.38
C GLU A 131 4.93 11.40 -15.98
N LYS A 132 5.13 10.14 -15.58
CA LYS A 132 5.66 9.80 -14.26
C LYS A 132 7.19 9.85 -14.24
N PRO A 133 7.82 10.31 -13.14
CA PRO A 133 9.27 10.28 -13.00
C PRO A 133 9.80 8.84 -13.09
N VAL A 134 10.95 8.68 -13.72
CA VAL A 134 11.64 7.39 -13.84
C VAL A 134 12.46 7.15 -12.57
N ARG A 135 12.38 5.94 -12.04
CA ARG A 135 13.12 5.52 -10.85
C ARG A 135 14.43 4.84 -11.24
N PHE A 136 15.55 5.33 -10.72
CA PHE A 136 16.87 4.69 -10.85
C PHE A 136 17.48 4.40 -9.49
N GLN A 137 18.29 3.35 -9.42
CA GLN A 137 19.09 3.02 -8.25
C GLN A 137 20.52 3.50 -8.49
N LEU A 138 21.00 4.50 -7.75
CA LEU A 138 22.37 4.98 -7.91
C LEU A 138 23.39 3.91 -7.48
N GLY A 139 24.48 3.79 -8.23
CA GLY A 139 25.56 2.82 -7.99
C GLY A 139 25.18 1.38 -8.36
N ALA A 140 24.07 1.17 -9.07
CA ALA A 140 23.68 -0.15 -9.58
C ALA A 140 24.21 -0.41 -11.01
N GLY A 141 24.83 0.58 -11.66
CA GLY A 141 25.35 0.44 -13.02
C GLY A 141 24.26 0.39 -14.10
N VAL A 142 23.06 0.90 -13.79
CA VAL A 142 21.92 0.92 -14.72
C VAL A 142 21.97 2.15 -15.64
N LEU A 143 22.63 3.21 -15.19
CA LEU A 143 22.88 4.42 -15.97
C LEU A 143 24.35 4.49 -16.38
N TYR A 144 24.65 5.20 -17.47
CA TYR A 144 26.04 5.44 -17.84
C TYR A 144 26.73 6.35 -16.81
N LYS A 145 28.04 6.17 -16.66
CA LYS A 145 28.86 6.71 -15.56
C LYS A 145 28.64 8.21 -15.31
N GLY A 146 28.67 9.03 -16.35
CA GLY A 146 28.47 10.48 -16.23
C GLY A 146 27.09 10.89 -15.71
N MET A 147 26.04 10.12 -16.03
CA MET A 147 24.69 10.39 -15.52
C MET A 147 24.54 10.01 -14.05
N GLU A 148 25.16 8.91 -13.60
CA GLU A 148 25.18 8.56 -12.17
C GLU A 148 25.94 9.62 -11.36
N ILE A 149 27.12 10.04 -11.81
CA ILE A 149 27.91 11.10 -11.14
C ILE A 149 27.13 12.42 -11.14
N ALA A 150 26.48 12.78 -12.25
CA ALA A 150 25.65 13.99 -12.35
C ALA A 150 24.55 14.01 -11.27
N ILE A 151 23.74 12.95 -11.19
CA ILE A 151 22.60 12.87 -10.26
C ILE A 151 23.09 12.86 -8.81
N ALA A 152 24.22 12.20 -8.51
CA ALA A 152 24.81 12.17 -7.17
C ALA A 152 25.19 13.57 -6.64
N THR A 153 25.34 14.57 -7.52
CA THR A 153 25.65 15.95 -7.12
C THR A 153 24.43 16.83 -6.88
N MET A 154 23.22 16.31 -7.12
CA MET A 154 21.98 17.07 -7.08
C MET A 154 21.33 17.06 -5.69
N SER A 155 20.39 17.99 -5.50
CA SER A 155 19.47 18.03 -4.36
C SER A 155 18.02 17.78 -4.78
N LYS A 156 17.17 17.28 -3.88
CA LYS A 156 15.72 17.11 -4.08
C LYS A 156 15.08 18.41 -4.59
N GLY A 157 14.31 18.30 -5.67
CA GLY A 157 13.65 19.42 -6.37
C GLY A 157 14.56 20.19 -7.35
N GLU A 158 15.86 19.89 -7.39
CA GLU A 158 16.81 20.58 -8.25
C GLU A 158 16.57 20.28 -9.73
N ARG A 159 16.69 21.32 -10.57
CA ARG A 159 16.84 21.17 -12.01
C ARG A 159 18.23 21.63 -12.41
N SER A 160 18.98 20.79 -13.12
CA SER A 160 20.34 21.10 -13.55
C SER A 160 20.62 20.62 -14.96
N GLN A 161 21.52 21.34 -15.62
CA GLN A 161 22.11 20.96 -16.88
C GLN A 161 23.49 20.38 -16.63
N PHE A 162 23.81 19.30 -17.35
CA PHE A 162 25.09 18.62 -17.28
C PHE A 162 25.64 18.42 -18.67
N LEU A 163 26.85 18.91 -18.90
CA LEU A 163 27.61 18.58 -20.11
C LEU A 163 28.58 17.46 -19.75
N VAL A 164 28.42 16.33 -20.43
CA VAL A 164 29.14 15.09 -20.15
C VAL A 164 30.04 14.75 -21.34
N GLU A 165 31.34 14.73 -21.11
CA GLU A 165 32.32 14.39 -22.13
C GLU A 165 32.32 12.88 -22.46
N PRO A 166 32.78 12.49 -23.66
CA PRO A 166 32.61 11.12 -24.16
C PRO A 166 33.15 10.03 -23.24
N GLN A 167 34.25 10.27 -22.53
CA GLN A 167 34.86 9.32 -21.59
C GLN A 167 33.96 8.97 -20.39
N LEU A 168 32.99 9.81 -20.06
CA LEU A 168 31.95 9.53 -19.05
C LEU A 168 30.60 9.18 -19.67
N ALA A 169 30.46 9.24 -21.00
CA ALA A 169 29.27 8.90 -21.75
C ALA A 169 29.46 7.56 -22.50
N PHE A 170 29.37 7.56 -23.84
CA PHE A 170 29.45 6.35 -24.69
C PHE A 170 30.80 6.20 -25.42
N GLY A 171 31.78 7.05 -25.09
CA GLY A 171 33.17 6.93 -25.53
C GLY A 171 33.38 6.89 -27.04
N LYS A 172 34.47 6.24 -27.44
CA LYS A 172 34.97 6.19 -28.83
C LYS A 172 34.08 5.43 -29.81
N TYR A 173 33.14 4.63 -29.31
CA TYR A 173 32.27 3.82 -30.15
C TYR A 173 30.87 4.43 -30.29
N GLY A 174 30.41 5.20 -29.31
CA GLY A 174 29.03 5.70 -29.30
C GLY A 174 28.01 4.55 -29.21
N VAL A 175 26.80 4.80 -29.68
CA VAL A 175 25.72 3.80 -29.85
C VAL A 175 25.06 4.02 -31.21
N PRO A 176 25.70 3.65 -32.33
CA PRO A 176 25.15 3.89 -33.66
C PRO A 176 23.82 3.15 -33.91
N PRO A 177 22.88 3.72 -34.68
CA PRO A 177 22.92 5.05 -35.31
C PRO A 177 22.50 6.20 -34.36
N ARG A 178 22.10 5.89 -33.13
CA ARG A 178 21.47 6.84 -32.19
C ARG A 178 22.44 7.87 -31.60
N ILE A 179 23.67 7.45 -31.29
CA ILE A 179 24.68 8.28 -30.64
C ILE A 179 26.00 8.08 -31.40
N PRO A 180 26.62 9.15 -31.95
CA PRO A 180 27.85 9.01 -32.70
C PRO A 180 29.06 8.71 -31.78
N PRO A 181 30.14 8.16 -32.35
CA PRO A 181 31.44 8.08 -31.69
C PRO A 181 31.89 9.42 -31.09
N ASN A 182 32.47 9.40 -29.89
CA ASN A 182 33.00 10.57 -29.19
C ASN A 182 31.99 11.72 -29.00
N ALA A 183 30.71 11.39 -28.80
CA ALA A 183 29.67 12.39 -28.57
C ALA A 183 29.73 12.96 -27.15
N THR A 184 29.78 14.29 -27.04
CA THR A 184 29.47 15.03 -25.81
C THR A 184 27.95 15.15 -25.66
N ILE A 185 27.44 14.94 -24.44
CA ILE A 185 25.99 14.87 -24.17
C ILE A 185 25.58 15.98 -23.23
N LEU A 186 24.52 16.70 -23.59
CA LEU A 186 23.82 17.59 -22.69
C LEU A 186 22.66 16.85 -22.02
N ASN A 187 22.70 16.69 -20.70
CA ASN A 187 21.57 16.21 -19.92
C ASN A 187 20.91 17.34 -19.17
N VAL A 188 19.60 17.48 -19.33
CA VAL A 188 18.77 18.33 -18.49
C VAL A 188 18.01 17.41 -17.55
N ILE A 189 18.27 17.51 -16.25
CA ILE A 189 17.73 16.60 -15.24
C ILE A 189 16.92 17.41 -14.23
N ASP A 190 15.68 16.99 -14.01
CA ASP A 190 14.83 17.38 -12.88
C ASP A 190 14.84 16.24 -11.85
N LEU A 191 15.50 16.46 -10.72
CA LEU A 191 15.46 15.53 -9.59
C LEU A 191 14.22 15.81 -8.75
N ILE A 192 13.23 14.93 -8.83
CA ILE A 192 11.92 15.12 -8.19
C ILE A 192 11.98 14.73 -6.72
N ASP A 193 12.48 13.53 -6.44
CA ASP A 193 12.61 13.00 -5.08
C ASP A 193 13.68 11.90 -5.02
N PHE A 194 14.02 11.47 -3.82
CA PHE A 194 14.83 10.28 -3.58
C PHE A 194 14.41 9.57 -2.30
N VAL A 195 14.79 8.29 -2.20
CA VAL A 195 14.67 7.49 -0.99
C VAL A 195 16.07 7.06 -0.58
N ASP A 196 16.47 7.44 0.63
CA ASP A 196 17.73 7.01 1.22
C ASP A 196 17.73 5.49 1.46
N CYS A 197 18.51 4.80 0.63
CA CYS A 197 18.71 3.36 0.66
C CYS A 197 20.19 3.01 0.92
N GLY A 198 21.04 3.99 1.23
CA GLY A 198 22.49 3.90 1.08
C GLY A 198 23.15 2.75 1.85
N ALA A 199 22.77 2.59 3.11
CA ALA A 199 23.36 1.57 3.98
C ALA A 199 22.94 0.12 3.62
N ALA A 200 21.84 -0.07 2.87
CA ALA A 200 21.39 -1.39 2.42
C ALA A 200 22.29 -2.00 1.33
N LEU A 201 22.97 -1.16 0.56
CA LEU A 201 23.74 -1.55 -0.63
C LEU A 201 25.26 -1.38 -0.48
N ASN A 202 25.71 -0.69 0.57
CA ASN A 202 27.13 -0.64 0.93
C ASN A 202 27.66 -2.06 1.21
N LYS A 203 28.47 -2.59 0.29
CA LYS A 203 29.22 -3.85 0.39
C LYS A 203 30.51 -3.69 1.21
N ASP A 204 30.53 -2.79 2.20
CA ASP A 204 31.67 -2.75 3.12
C ASP A 204 31.58 -3.94 4.08
N ASP A 205 32.19 -5.03 3.62
CA ASP A 205 32.56 -6.22 4.38
C ASP A 205 33.86 -5.99 5.17
N SER A 206 34.21 -4.74 5.47
CA SER A 206 35.32 -4.45 6.37
C SER A 206 35.00 -5.03 7.75
N GLU A 207 35.95 -5.80 8.31
CA GLU A 207 35.87 -6.45 9.63
C GLU A 207 35.90 -5.44 10.80
N VAL A 208 35.49 -4.19 10.56
CA VAL A 208 35.36 -3.19 11.61
C VAL A 208 34.10 -3.51 12.41
N GLU A 209 34.23 -3.56 13.73
CA GLU A 209 33.11 -3.76 14.64
C GLU A 209 32.11 -2.59 14.47
N LYS A 210 30.96 -2.90 13.86
CA LYS A 210 29.93 -1.90 13.54
C LYS A 210 29.11 -1.56 14.79
N THR A 211 28.88 -0.28 15.02
CA THR A 211 28.08 0.16 16.17
C THR A 211 26.60 -0.13 15.94
N PHE A 212 25.79 -0.09 17.01
CA PHE A 212 24.33 -0.18 16.87
C PHE A 212 23.77 0.91 15.95
N ALA A 213 24.34 2.12 15.96
CA ALA A 213 23.91 3.21 15.09
C ALA A 213 24.11 2.86 13.60
N ASP A 214 25.24 2.27 13.25
CA ASP A 214 25.55 1.87 11.87
C ASP A 214 24.60 0.76 11.40
N LEU A 215 24.42 -0.26 12.23
CA LEU A 215 23.57 -1.42 11.90
C LEU A 215 22.09 -1.06 11.88
N SER A 216 21.63 -0.22 12.80
CA SER A 216 20.26 0.29 12.80
C SER A 216 20.00 1.22 11.60
N GLY A 217 20.97 2.05 11.22
CA GLY A 217 20.94 2.82 9.97
C GLY A 217 20.82 1.93 8.73
N LYS A 218 21.59 0.84 8.68
CA LYS A 218 21.49 -0.19 7.63
C LYS A 218 20.12 -0.86 7.59
N ALA A 219 19.57 -1.24 8.74
CA ALA A 219 18.23 -1.80 8.82
C ALA A 219 17.16 -0.81 8.34
N VAL A 220 17.30 0.49 8.67
CA VAL A 220 16.41 1.58 8.23
C VAL A 220 16.47 1.76 6.72
N ALA A 221 17.65 1.73 6.12
CA ALA A 221 17.82 1.80 4.67
C ALA A 221 17.08 0.66 3.96
N PHE A 222 17.20 -0.58 4.44
CA PHE A 222 16.43 -1.71 3.89
C PHE A 222 14.91 -1.51 4.04
N ILE A 223 14.45 -0.95 5.16
CA ILE A 223 13.03 -0.63 5.38
C ILE A 223 12.55 0.42 4.39
N ASN A 224 13.34 1.47 4.13
CA ASN A 224 13.00 2.54 3.20
C ASN A 224 12.93 2.02 1.77
N LEU A 225 13.93 1.26 1.34
CA LEU A 225 13.93 0.59 0.03
C LEU A 225 12.73 -0.36 -0.11
N ALA A 226 12.38 -1.11 0.94
CA ALA A 226 11.21 -1.98 0.93
C ALA A 226 9.89 -1.20 0.82
N LYS A 227 9.77 -0.05 1.49
CA LYS A 227 8.60 0.83 1.36
C LYS A 227 8.48 1.40 -0.05
N ASP A 228 9.58 1.84 -0.64
CA ASP A 228 9.63 2.30 -2.01
C ASP A 228 9.17 1.20 -2.98
N HIS A 229 9.71 -0.01 -2.88
CA HIS A 229 9.24 -1.16 -3.66
C HIS A 229 7.74 -1.45 -3.44
N PHE A 230 7.24 -1.30 -2.22
CA PHE A 230 5.81 -1.47 -1.92
C PHE A 230 4.94 -0.42 -2.63
N VAL A 231 5.35 0.85 -2.62
CA VAL A 231 4.64 1.94 -3.34
C VAL A 231 4.56 1.65 -4.84
N HIS A 232 5.61 1.05 -5.41
CA HIS A 232 5.65 0.65 -6.82
C HIS A 232 5.03 -0.73 -7.10
N ASN A 233 4.28 -1.30 -6.16
CA ASN A 233 3.62 -2.60 -6.31
C ASN A 233 4.57 -3.79 -6.59
N LEU A 234 5.85 -3.65 -6.26
CA LEU A 234 6.89 -4.68 -6.30
C LEU A 234 6.93 -5.45 -4.98
N ILE A 235 5.80 -6.05 -4.60
CA ILE A 235 5.61 -6.69 -3.29
C ILE A 235 6.67 -7.77 -2.96
N PRO A 236 7.09 -8.66 -3.90
CA PRO A 236 8.14 -9.65 -3.62
C PRO A 236 9.48 -8.99 -3.24
N ALA A 237 9.90 -7.96 -3.98
CA ALA A 237 11.13 -7.23 -3.71
C ALA A 237 11.06 -6.44 -2.40
N ALA A 238 9.87 -5.90 -2.05
CA ALA A 238 9.65 -5.28 -0.75
C ALA A 238 9.83 -6.30 0.40
N LEU A 239 9.24 -7.48 0.28
CA LEU A 239 9.37 -8.56 1.28
C LEU A 239 10.81 -9.03 1.43
N GLU A 240 11.57 -9.13 0.34
CA GLU A 240 13.00 -9.47 0.39
C GLU A 240 13.80 -8.44 1.18
N ASN A 241 13.60 -7.15 0.93
CA ASN A 241 14.29 -6.10 1.66
C ASN A 241 13.87 -6.01 3.14
N TYR A 242 12.59 -6.25 3.47
CA TYR A 242 12.20 -6.38 4.88
C TYR A 242 12.86 -7.58 5.57
N LYS A 243 13.03 -8.72 4.87
CA LYS A 243 13.78 -9.88 5.41
C LYS A 243 15.25 -9.53 5.64
N LYS A 244 15.89 -8.80 4.72
CA LYS A 244 17.27 -8.30 4.90
C LYS A 244 17.37 -7.37 6.12
N SER A 245 16.41 -6.47 6.30
CA SER A 245 16.33 -5.62 7.49
C SER A 245 16.22 -6.44 8.79
N LEU A 246 15.32 -7.43 8.83
CA LEU A 246 15.19 -8.34 9.98
C LEU A 246 16.47 -9.14 10.24
N GLN A 247 17.18 -9.55 9.19
CA GLN A 247 18.44 -10.26 9.33
C GLN A 247 19.47 -9.39 10.05
N VAL A 248 19.64 -8.14 9.61
CA VAL A 248 20.56 -7.18 10.26
C VAL A 248 20.15 -6.96 11.72
N LEU A 249 18.88 -6.64 11.96
CA LEU A 249 18.39 -6.39 13.32
C LEU A 249 18.60 -7.60 14.23
N LYS A 250 18.17 -8.80 13.83
CA LYS A 250 18.19 -9.97 14.73
C LYS A 250 19.59 -10.58 14.88
N LYS A 251 20.38 -10.62 13.81
CA LYS A 251 21.68 -11.31 13.83
C LYS A 251 22.82 -10.39 14.26
N GLU A 252 22.83 -9.17 13.76
CA GLU A 252 23.98 -8.26 13.86
C GLU A 252 23.79 -7.22 14.97
N CYS A 253 22.59 -6.65 15.16
CA CYS A 253 22.40 -5.62 16.17
C CYS A 253 22.48 -6.18 17.60
N ARG A 254 23.20 -5.46 18.47
CA ARG A 254 23.27 -5.66 19.91
C ARG A 254 23.05 -4.32 20.61
N PRO A 255 21.82 -3.97 21.02
CA PRO A 255 21.59 -2.76 21.81
C PRO A 255 22.26 -2.92 23.18
N LEU A 256 22.97 -1.90 23.64
CA LEU A 256 23.71 -1.89 24.91
C LEU A 256 23.04 -0.99 25.95
N THR A 257 22.23 -0.03 25.52
CA THR A 257 21.49 0.89 26.38
C THR A 257 19.98 0.67 26.29
N GLY A 258 19.23 1.11 27.32
CA GLY A 258 17.76 1.05 27.28
C GLY A 258 17.13 1.91 26.18
N GLU A 259 17.80 3.00 25.76
CA GLU A 259 17.37 3.82 24.63
C GLU A 259 17.55 3.08 23.30
N GLU A 260 18.70 2.43 23.10
CA GLU A 260 18.95 1.59 21.92
C GLU A 260 18.00 0.38 21.88
N GLU A 261 17.69 -0.24 23.02
CA GLU A 261 16.74 -1.34 23.10
C GLU A 261 15.33 -0.90 22.68
N LYS A 262 14.91 0.30 23.10
CA LYS A 262 13.64 0.88 22.66
C LYS A 262 13.63 1.15 21.15
N GLN A 263 14.69 1.76 20.62
CA GLN A 263 14.83 2.01 19.18
C GLN A 263 14.84 0.71 18.38
N TYR A 264 15.57 -0.30 18.85
CA TYR A 264 15.63 -1.64 18.27
C TYR A 264 14.24 -2.27 18.19
N ASN A 265 13.48 -2.28 19.29
CA ASN A 265 12.15 -2.86 19.34
C ASN A 265 11.15 -2.12 18.43
N GLU A 266 11.25 -0.79 18.35
CA GLU A 266 10.43 0.02 17.44
C GLU A 266 10.72 -0.31 15.98
N LEU A 267 12.00 -0.37 15.60
CA LEU A 267 12.43 -0.74 14.24
C LEU A 267 12.00 -2.16 13.89
N LEU A 268 12.16 -3.11 14.81
CA LEU A 268 11.79 -4.50 14.64
C LEU A 268 10.28 -4.64 14.42
N PHE A 269 9.47 -3.99 15.27
CA PHE A 269 8.01 -4.00 15.14
C PHE A 269 7.54 -3.36 13.84
N ARG A 270 8.13 -2.22 13.48
CA ARG A 270 7.83 -1.51 12.22
C ARG A 270 8.08 -2.40 11.01
N THR A 271 9.17 -3.16 11.03
CA THR A 271 9.54 -4.09 9.96
C THR A 271 8.53 -5.23 9.85
N TYR A 272 8.21 -5.90 10.96
CA TYR A 272 7.21 -6.97 10.98
C TYR A 272 5.82 -6.49 10.54
N LEU A 273 5.38 -5.33 11.02
CA LEU A 273 4.07 -4.77 10.67
C LEU A 273 3.98 -4.49 9.16
N ASN A 274 5.03 -3.94 8.56
CA ASN A 274 5.06 -3.70 7.12
C ASN A 274 5.10 -5.01 6.32
N MET A 275 5.81 -6.04 6.79
CA MET A 275 5.77 -7.38 6.16
C MET A 275 4.36 -7.99 6.22
N ILE A 276 3.67 -7.86 7.35
CA ILE A 276 2.27 -8.30 7.50
C ILE A 276 1.38 -7.63 6.46
N ILE A 277 1.53 -6.31 6.28
CA ILE A 277 0.79 -5.55 5.26
C ILE A 277 1.10 -6.08 3.86
N CYS A 278 2.37 -6.38 3.55
CA CYS A 278 2.77 -6.96 2.28
C CYS A 278 2.12 -8.34 2.04
N TYR A 279 2.13 -9.24 3.02
CA TYR A 279 1.50 -10.56 2.90
C TYR A 279 -0.04 -10.49 2.81
N ASN A 280 -0.66 -9.46 3.43
CA ASN A 280 -2.09 -9.16 3.30
C ASN A 280 -2.45 -8.46 1.97
N SER A 281 -1.47 -8.03 1.17
CA SER A 281 -1.77 -7.38 -0.12
C SER A 281 -2.50 -8.35 -1.04
N ASN A 282 -3.43 -7.85 -1.85
CA ASN A 282 -4.23 -8.69 -2.76
C ASN A 282 -3.36 -9.49 -3.75
N LYS A 283 -2.16 -9.00 -4.08
CA LYS A 283 -1.21 -9.65 -5.00
C LYS A 283 -0.60 -10.92 -4.41
N ILE A 284 -0.38 -10.96 -3.10
CA ILE A 284 0.23 -12.12 -2.40
C ILE A 284 -0.83 -12.93 -1.67
N ASN A 285 -1.71 -12.26 -0.91
CA ASN A 285 -2.80 -12.82 -0.12
C ASN A 285 -2.42 -14.13 0.60
N GLN A 286 -1.41 -14.06 1.47
CA GLN A 286 -0.92 -15.20 2.25
C GLN A 286 -1.29 -15.05 3.73
N PRO A 287 -2.55 -15.34 4.13
CA PRO A 287 -3.01 -15.13 5.50
C PRO A 287 -2.28 -16.02 6.51
N ASN A 288 -1.81 -17.20 6.12
CA ASN A 288 -0.99 -18.05 7.00
C ASN A 288 0.35 -17.37 7.36
N LYS A 289 1.02 -16.76 6.38
CA LYS A 289 2.26 -16.02 6.61
C LYS A 289 2.04 -14.79 7.48
N VAL A 290 0.91 -14.10 7.32
CA VAL A 290 0.54 -12.99 8.22
C VAL A 290 0.48 -13.46 9.67
N LEU A 291 -0.18 -14.58 9.93
CA LEU A 291 -0.30 -15.13 11.29
C LEU A 291 1.05 -15.61 11.83
N GLU A 292 1.90 -16.23 11.02
CA GLU A 292 3.27 -16.64 11.41
C GLU A 292 4.12 -15.42 11.81
N VAL A 293 4.18 -14.41 10.94
CA VAL A 293 4.98 -13.20 11.17
C VAL A 293 4.45 -12.40 12.36
N ALA A 294 3.14 -12.31 12.53
CA ALA A 294 2.55 -11.63 13.69
C ALA A 294 2.86 -12.34 15.01
N LYS A 295 2.82 -13.68 15.04
CA LYS A 295 3.24 -14.46 16.21
C LYS A 295 4.72 -14.21 16.53
N GLU A 296 5.57 -14.23 15.51
CA GLU A 296 7.00 -13.93 15.65
C GLU A 296 7.20 -12.52 16.23
N ALA A 297 6.52 -11.52 15.68
CA ALA A 297 6.57 -10.14 16.19
C ALA A 297 6.14 -10.05 17.66
N MET A 298 5.08 -10.76 18.07
CA MET A 298 4.62 -10.79 19.47
C MET A 298 5.65 -11.42 20.41
N VAL A 299 6.40 -12.41 19.94
CA VAL A 299 7.45 -13.07 20.73
C VAL A 299 8.67 -12.17 20.89
N PHE A 300 9.14 -11.53 19.82
CA PHE A 300 10.38 -10.75 19.87
C PHE A 300 10.20 -9.32 20.39
N VAL A 301 9.08 -8.65 20.08
CA VAL A 301 8.82 -7.26 20.50
C VAL A 301 8.10 -7.19 21.84
N GLY A 302 7.29 -8.21 22.18
CA GLY A 302 6.57 -8.26 23.44
C GLY A 302 5.32 -7.37 23.50
N GLU A 303 4.99 -6.84 24.68
CA GLU A 303 3.72 -6.15 24.96
C GLU A 303 3.44 -4.93 24.06
N GLU A 304 4.47 -4.23 23.58
CA GLU A 304 4.28 -3.03 22.76
C GLU A 304 3.50 -3.31 21.46
N CYS A 305 3.67 -4.49 20.86
CA CYS A 305 2.89 -4.84 19.67
C CYS A 305 1.38 -4.96 19.97
N ARG A 306 0.99 -5.26 21.21
CA ARG A 306 -0.41 -5.42 21.65
C ARG A 306 -1.14 -4.09 21.79
N LYS A 307 -0.44 -2.97 21.68
CA LYS A 307 -1.01 -1.62 21.64
C LYS A 307 -1.31 -1.16 20.20
N SER A 308 -0.87 -1.90 19.18
CA SER A 308 -1.05 -1.51 17.79
C SER A 308 -2.41 -1.91 17.22
N ALA A 309 -3.31 -0.95 17.06
CA ALA A 309 -4.58 -1.16 16.35
C ALA A 309 -4.37 -1.69 14.92
N LYS A 310 -3.33 -1.18 14.23
CA LYS A 310 -2.98 -1.57 12.86
C LYS A 310 -2.59 -3.05 12.76
N LEU A 311 -1.91 -3.61 13.77
CA LEU A 311 -1.60 -5.04 13.82
C LEU A 311 -2.88 -5.88 13.90
N PHE A 312 -3.77 -5.56 14.85
CA PHE A 312 -5.01 -6.32 15.03
C PHE A 312 -5.97 -6.20 13.85
N PHE A 313 -6.04 -5.03 13.21
CA PHE A 313 -6.80 -4.86 11.98
C PHE A 313 -6.29 -5.78 10.87
N ASN A 314 -4.97 -5.86 10.68
CA ASN A 314 -4.38 -6.75 9.69
C ASN A 314 -4.52 -8.25 10.04
N LEU A 315 -4.50 -8.60 11.32
CA LEU A 315 -4.81 -9.96 11.78
C LEU A 315 -6.28 -10.32 11.53
N GLY A 316 -7.19 -9.37 11.73
CA GLY A 316 -8.61 -9.50 11.39
C GLY A 316 -8.81 -9.82 9.91
N LYS A 317 -8.15 -9.06 9.02
CA LYS A 317 -8.14 -9.33 7.57
C LYS A 317 -7.63 -10.72 7.22
N ALA A 318 -6.54 -11.16 7.85
CA ALA A 318 -5.99 -12.49 7.60
C ALA A 318 -6.95 -13.61 8.05
N HIS A 319 -7.62 -13.45 9.20
CA HIS A 319 -8.63 -14.41 9.66
C HIS A 319 -9.89 -14.41 8.79
N GLU A 320 -10.32 -13.24 8.32
CA GLU A 320 -11.44 -13.09 7.39
C GLU A 320 -11.13 -13.79 6.06
N ASN A 321 -9.92 -13.64 5.52
CA ASN A 321 -9.48 -14.34 4.31
C ASN A 321 -9.39 -15.86 4.50
N LYS A 322 -9.28 -16.33 5.74
CA LYS A 322 -9.37 -17.75 6.11
C LYS A 322 -10.79 -18.21 6.46
N LEU A 323 -11.80 -17.35 6.28
CA LEU A 323 -13.20 -17.60 6.62
C LEU A 323 -13.43 -17.90 8.11
N ASN A 324 -12.49 -17.52 8.99
CA ASN A 324 -12.64 -17.64 10.43
C ASN A 324 -13.21 -16.33 10.99
N TYR A 325 -14.52 -16.18 10.84
CA TYR A 325 -15.20 -14.92 11.15
C TYR A 325 -15.22 -14.60 12.65
N GLU A 326 -15.19 -15.60 13.52
CA GLU A 326 -15.12 -15.44 14.97
C GLU A 326 -13.81 -14.75 15.37
N LYS A 327 -12.66 -15.32 14.95
CA LYS A 327 -11.34 -14.75 15.25
C LYS A 327 -11.13 -13.41 14.56
N ALA A 328 -11.68 -13.24 13.36
CA ALA A 328 -11.65 -11.95 12.67
C ALA A 328 -12.40 -10.88 13.49
N SER A 329 -13.57 -11.22 14.03
CA SER A 329 -14.38 -10.31 14.86
C SER A 329 -13.65 -9.92 16.15
N GLU A 330 -13.03 -10.89 16.83
CA GLU A 330 -12.21 -10.62 18.02
C GLU A 330 -11.07 -9.64 17.72
N CYS A 331 -10.35 -9.86 16.62
CA CYS A 331 -9.25 -9.00 16.18
C CYS A 331 -9.73 -7.58 15.85
N TYR A 332 -10.80 -7.44 15.07
CA TYR A 332 -11.34 -6.12 14.72
C TYR A 332 -11.93 -5.38 15.93
N LYS A 333 -12.62 -6.08 16.85
CA LYS A 333 -13.09 -5.47 18.10
C LYS A 333 -11.94 -4.98 18.96
N LYS A 334 -10.84 -5.74 19.03
CA LYS A 334 -9.63 -5.31 19.73
C LYS A 334 -8.98 -4.09 19.06
N ALA A 335 -8.93 -4.06 17.72
CA ALA A 335 -8.47 -2.90 16.97
C ALA A 335 -9.34 -1.66 17.25
N ASN A 336 -10.67 -1.81 17.25
CA ASN A 336 -11.63 -0.73 17.53
C ASN A 336 -11.53 -0.22 18.98
N LYS A 337 -11.20 -1.09 19.94
CA LYS A 337 -10.94 -0.69 21.33
C LYS A 337 -9.69 0.18 21.45
N LEU A 338 -8.65 -0.11 20.66
CA LEU A 338 -7.39 0.64 20.67
C LEU A 338 -7.47 1.94 19.89
N LEU A 339 -8.24 1.97 18.80
CA LEU A 339 -8.48 3.15 18.00
C LEU A 339 -9.98 3.29 17.67
N PRO A 340 -10.77 3.83 18.62
CA PRO A 340 -12.19 4.07 18.41
C PRO A 340 -12.43 5.06 17.28
N LEU A 341 -13.58 4.97 16.61
CA LEU A 341 -14.03 5.91 15.55
C LEU A 341 -13.19 5.88 14.26
N ASN A 342 -12.31 4.90 14.08
CA ASN A 342 -11.64 4.74 12.80
C ASN A 342 -12.63 4.18 11.75
N PRO A 343 -12.85 4.88 10.62
CA PRO A 343 -13.86 4.48 9.64
C PRO A 343 -13.54 3.12 8.99
N ASP A 344 -12.27 2.83 8.73
CA ASP A 344 -11.85 1.57 8.10
C ASP A 344 -12.16 0.36 8.99
N ILE A 345 -11.96 0.50 10.32
CA ILE A 345 -12.24 -0.56 11.29
C ILE A 345 -13.76 -0.76 11.44
N GLN A 346 -14.53 0.33 11.51
CA GLN A 346 -15.99 0.25 11.60
C GLN A 346 -16.60 -0.38 10.35
N GLU A 347 -16.15 0.05 9.17
CA GLU A 347 -16.58 -0.53 7.90
C GLU A 347 -16.23 -2.03 7.81
N ALA A 348 -15.02 -2.41 8.22
CA ALA A 348 -14.60 -3.81 8.26
C ALA A 348 -15.48 -4.66 9.20
N LEU A 349 -15.86 -4.15 10.37
CA LEU A 349 -16.77 -4.84 11.30
C LEU A 349 -18.16 -5.05 10.70
N ILE A 350 -18.76 -4.02 10.10
CA ILE A 350 -20.08 -4.11 9.47
C ILE A 350 -20.06 -5.10 8.30
N LYS A 351 -19.02 -5.02 7.45
CA LYS A 351 -18.81 -5.97 6.35
C LYS A 351 -18.65 -7.40 6.86
N LEU A 352 -17.87 -7.59 7.93
CA LEU A 352 -17.67 -8.91 8.53
C LEU A 352 -18.97 -9.50 9.07
N GLU A 353 -19.78 -8.70 9.79
CA GLU A 353 -21.06 -9.15 10.32
C GLU A 353 -22.04 -9.57 9.23
N THR A 354 -22.07 -8.80 8.13
CA THR A 354 -22.87 -9.11 6.95
C THR A 354 -22.43 -10.45 6.32
N LYS A 355 -21.12 -10.64 6.11
CA LYS A 355 -20.56 -11.89 5.59
C LYS A 355 -20.82 -13.07 6.51
N ARG A 356 -20.67 -12.89 7.82
CA ARG A 356 -20.95 -13.92 8.82
C ARG A 356 -22.43 -14.34 8.81
N LYS A 357 -23.36 -13.37 8.72
CA LYS A 357 -24.80 -13.65 8.61
C LYS A 357 -25.12 -14.46 7.34
N GLN A 358 -24.58 -14.03 6.19
CA GLN A 358 -24.75 -14.75 4.93
C GLN A 358 -24.17 -16.16 4.97
N TYR A 359 -23.00 -16.34 5.59
CA TYR A 359 -22.40 -17.66 5.77
C TYR A 359 -23.30 -18.57 6.62
N TYR A 360 -23.80 -18.07 7.74
CA TYR A 360 -24.70 -18.82 8.62
C TYR A 360 -26.03 -19.18 7.93
N GLU A 361 -26.60 -18.27 7.13
CA GLU A 361 -27.81 -18.55 6.35
C GLU A 361 -27.58 -19.64 5.31
N LYS A 362 -26.45 -19.61 4.59
CA LYS A 362 -26.05 -20.67 3.65
C LYS A 362 -25.83 -22.01 4.34
N GLU A 363 -25.17 -22.00 5.48
CA GLU A 363 -24.93 -23.20 6.29
C GLU A 363 -26.25 -23.79 6.81
N LYS A 364 -27.15 -22.96 7.34
CA LYS A 364 -28.49 -23.37 7.78
C LYS A 364 -29.30 -23.98 6.62
N ALA A 365 -29.27 -23.35 5.44
CA ALA A 365 -29.95 -23.86 4.26
C ALA A 365 -29.38 -25.22 3.81
N LEU A 366 -28.06 -25.39 3.88
CA LEU A 366 -27.39 -26.65 3.55
C LEU A 366 -27.79 -27.78 4.50
N TYR A 367 -27.79 -27.54 5.82
CA TYR A 367 -28.23 -28.54 6.81
C TYR A 367 -29.72 -28.85 6.69
N SER A 368 -30.56 -27.83 6.51
CA SER A 368 -32.00 -27.99 6.28
C SER A 368 -32.28 -28.91 5.09
N LYS A 369 -31.57 -28.70 3.97
CA LYS A 369 -31.67 -29.55 2.78
C LYS A 369 -31.14 -30.97 3.02
N ALA A 370 -30.01 -31.11 3.72
CA ALA A 370 -29.39 -32.40 4.00
C ALA A 370 -30.23 -33.28 4.95
N LEU A 371 -30.92 -32.66 5.92
CA LEU A 371 -31.74 -33.33 6.92
C LEU A 371 -33.22 -33.47 6.50
N GLY A 372 -33.62 -32.88 5.37
CA GLY A 372 -35.02 -32.89 4.91
C GLY A 372 -35.97 -32.07 5.80
N VAL A 373 -35.43 -31.16 6.62
CA VAL A 373 -36.19 -30.32 7.54
C VAL A 373 -36.47 -28.99 6.84
N THR A 374 -37.73 -28.61 6.63
CA THR A 374 -38.06 -27.27 6.11
C THR A 374 -37.62 -26.19 7.11
N PRO A 375 -37.03 -25.07 6.65
CA PRO A 375 -36.62 -24.01 7.57
C PRO A 375 -37.84 -23.49 8.31
N ILE A 376 -37.84 -23.57 9.64
CA ILE A 376 -38.75 -22.80 10.48
C ILE A 376 -38.43 -21.32 10.18
N GLU A 377 -39.37 -20.62 9.54
CA GLU A 377 -39.30 -19.16 9.38
C GLU A 377 -39.07 -18.55 10.76
N LYS A 378 -38.02 -17.72 10.91
CA LYS A 378 -37.87 -16.95 12.15
C LYS A 378 -39.13 -16.09 12.29
N PRO A 379 -39.79 -16.08 13.45
CA PRO A 379 -40.95 -15.24 13.64
C PRO A 379 -40.52 -13.77 13.52
N ASP A 380 -41.17 -13.01 12.64
CA ASP A 380 -40.93 -11.57 12.45
C ASP A 380 -41.21 -10.83 13.77
N ILE A 381 -40.17 -10.60 14.57
CA ILE A 381 -40.25 -9.71 15.73
C ILE A 381 -40.47 -8.29 15.15
N PRO A 382 -41.60 -7.63 15.44
CA PRO A 382 -41.85 -6.28 14.96
C PRO A 382 -40.72 -5.34 15.39
N GLU A 383 -40.27 -4.49 14.47
CA GLU A 383 -39.17 -3.52 14.69
C GLU A 383 -39.38 -2.65 15.94
N ALA A 384 -40.64 -2.39 16.30
CA ALA A 384 -41.01 -1.68 17.52
C ALA A 384 -40.57 -2.38 18.83
N LEU A 385 -40.53 -3.72 18.88
CA LEU A 385 -40.06 -4.49 20.04
C LEU A 385 -38.53 -4.53 20.14
N LEU A 386 -37.82 -4.47 19.00
CA LEU A 386 -36.36 -4.42 18.97
C LEU A 386 -35.78 -3.08 19.47
N HIS A 387 -36.60 -2.04 19.51
CA HIS A 387 -36.22 -0.70 19.97
C HIS A 387 -36.72 -0.38 21.38
N ASP A 388 -37.44 -1.30 22.03
CA ASP A 388 -37.88 -1.14 23.42
C ASP A 388 -36.73 -1.51 24.38
N PRO A 389 -36.21 -0.58 25.20
CA PRO A 389 -35.13 -0.85 26.15
C PRO A 389 -35.51 -1.83 27.27
N THR A 390 -36.79 -2.20 27.40
CA THR A 390 -37.29 -3.21 28.36
C THR A 390 -37.45 -4.60 27.75
N PHE A 391 -37.18 -4.76 26.46
CA PHE A 391 -37.31 -6.03 25.74
C PHE A 391 -36.27 -7.07 26.19
N ASP A 392 -36.75 -8.17 26.76
CA ASP A 392 -35.92 -9.32 27.19
C ASP A 392 -36.42 -10.61 26.52
N LEU A 393 -35.49 -11.35 25.89
CA LEU A 393 -35.79 -12.64 25.28
C LEU A 393 -36.29 -13.67 26.30
N ALA A 394 -35.81 -13.61 27.54
CA ALA A 394 -36.24 -14.53 28.60
C ALA A 394 -37.71 -14.30 28.99
N HIS A 395 -38.18 -13.05 28.97
CA HIS A 395 -39.56 -12.71 29.26
C HIS A 395 -40.53 -13.25 28.18
N LEU A 396 -40.11 -13.24 26.91
CA LEU A 396 -40.87 -13.85 25.82
C LEU A 396 -41.04 -15.36 25.97
N GLU A 397 -40.00 -16.08 26.41
CA GLU A 397 -40.08 -17.53 26.65
C GLU A 397 -41.06 -17.88 27.78
N ASP A 398 -41.13 -17.06 28.82
CA ASP A 398 -42.08 -17.24 29.93
C ASP A 398 -43.52 -16.95 29.51
N LEU A 399 -43.74 -15.89 28.72
CA LEU A 399 -45.05 -15.63 28.10
C LEU A 399 -45.45 -16.76 27.15
N GLU A 400 -44.50 -17.29 26.36
CA GLU A 400 -44.79 -18.41 25.46
C GLU A 400 -45.22 -19.66 26.24
N LYS A 401 -44.56 -20.00 27.36
CA LYS A 401 -44.99 -21.08 28.24
C LYS A 401 -46.38 -20.83 28.82
N GLN A 402 -46.65 -19.60 29.26
CA GLN A 402 -47.93 -19.21 29.85
C GLN A 402 -49.09 -19.39 28.87
N TYR A 403 -48.92 -19.00 27.60
CA TYR A 403 -49.99 -19.09 26.60
C TYR A 403 -50.03 -20.40 25.81
N SER A 404 -48.94 -21.20 25.80
CA SER A 404 -48.87 -22.45 25.03
C SER A 404 -49.96 -23.43 25.45
N SER A 405 -50.09 -23.73 26.75
CA SER A 405 -51.13 -24.66 27.24
C SER A 405 -52.54 -24.17 26.88
N TYR A 406 -52.78 -22.87 27.00
CA TYR A 406 -54.11 -22.29 26.76
C TYR A 406 -54.51 -22.36 25.27
N LEU A 407 -53.57 -22.11 24.37
CA LEU A 407 -53.80 -22.17 22.93
C LEU A 407 -53.83 -23.62 22.41
N GLU A 408 -53.05 -24.53 22.99
CA GLU A 408 -53.08 -25.96 22.68
C GLU A 408 -54.42 -26.58 23.05
N ASP A 409 -54.95 -26.26 24.24
CA ASP A 409 -56.29 -26.66 24.67
C ASP A 409 -57.36 -26.12 23.73
N PHE A 410 -57.26 -24.84 23.33
CA PHE A 410 -58.19 -24.24 22.37
C PHE A 410 -58.12 -24.92 20.99
N ALA A 411 -56.91 -25.23 20.50
CA ALA A 411 -56.69 -25.91 19.23
C ALA A 411 -57.28 -27.33 19.19
N GLN A 412 -57.48 -27.97 20.34
CA GLN A 412 -58.13 -29.27 20.46
C GLN A 412 -59.62 -29.16 20.80
N SER A 413 -60.09 -27.97 21.19
CA SER A 413 -61.48 -27.73 21.57
C SER A 413 -62.41 -27.64 20.36
N LYS A 414 -63.71 -27.86 20.59
CA LYS A 414 -64.78 -27.64 19.60
C LYS A 414 -65.19 -26.16 19.48
N THR A 415 -64.53 -25.28 20.23
CA THR A 415 -64.83 -23.85 20.24
C THR A 415 -64.29 -23.21 18.97
N HIS A 416 -65.15 -22.55 18.20
CA HIS A 416 -64.79 -22.06 16.86
C HIS A 416 -63.90 -20.80 16.91
N GLN A 417 -64.10 -19.95 17.92
CA GLN A 417 -63.36 -18.70 18.09
C GLN A 417 -63.09 -18.38 19.56
N MET A 418 -61.94 -17.76 19.81
CA MET A 418 -61.51 -17.21 21.08
C MET A 418 -61.32 -15.70 20.92
N ILE A 419 -61.92 -14.92 21.82
CA ILE A 419 -61.86 -13.46 21.80
C ILE A 419 -61.16 -12.99 23.09
N LEU A 420 -60.06 -12.27 22.94
CA LEU A 420 -59.30 -11.69 24.04
C LEU A 420 -59.44 -10.15 24.01
N PRO A 421 -59.67 -9.50 25.16
CA PRO A 421 -59.72 -8.05 25.23
C PRO A 421 -58.34 -7.47 24.93
N GLY A 422 -58.21 -6.79 23.80
CA GLY A 422 -56.91 -6.30 23.33
C GLY A 422 -56.35 -5.15 24.17
N ALA A 423 -57.20 -4.38 24.85
CA ALA A 423 -56.78 -3.25 25.70
C ALA A 423 -55.95 -3.68 26.94
N GLY A 424 -55.96 -4.97 27.29
CA GLY A 424 -55.18 -5.52 28.39
C GLY A 424 -53.96 -6.34 27.94
N LEU A 425 -53.68 -6.44 26.63
CA LEU A 425 -52.55 -7.20 26.10
C LEU A 425 -51.41 -6.26 25.71
N SER A 426 -50.21 -6.57 26.22
CA SER A 426 -48.95 -5.97 25.81
C SER A 426 -48.58 -6.29 24.36
N ASN A 427 -47.55 -5.64 23.83
CA ASN A 427 -47.05 -5.91 22.48
C ASN A 427 -46.42 -7.32 22.40
N GLU A 428 -45.74 -7.71 23.47
CA GLU A 428 -45.09 -8.99 23.69
C GLU A 428 -46.12 -10.12 23.72
N GLU A 429 -47.20 -9.97 24.47
CA GLU A 429 -48.28 -10.96 24.55
C GLU A 429 -48.98 -11.13 23.20
N ARG A 430 -49.26 -10.03 22.49
CA ARG A 430 -49.83 -10.11 21.13
C ARG A 430 -48.90 -10.81 20.15
N TYR A 431 -47.60 -10.57 20.26
CA TYR A 431 -46.59 -11.26 19.46
C TYR A 431 -46.54 -12.76 19.74
N VAL A 432 -46.53 -13.15 21.02
CA VAL A 432 -46.55 -14.56 21.45
C VAL A 432 -47.81 -15.26 20.98
N LEU A 433 -48.99 -14.66 21.20
CA LEU A 433 -50.28 -15.20 20.77
C LEU A 433 -50.34 -15.41 19.25
N ARG A 434 -49.84 -14.44 18.46
CA ARG A 434 -49.76 -14.55 17.00
C ARG A 434 -48.84 -15.69 16.56
N THR A 435 -47.68 -15.81 17.20
CA THR A 435 -46.67 -16.83 16.89
C THR A 435 -47.17 -18.25 17.22
N LEU A 436 -47.74 -18.42 18.41
CA LEU A 436 -48.35 -19.69 18.84
C LEU A 436 -49.54 -20.08 17.97
N SER A 437 -50.40 -19.11 17.60
CA SER A 437 -51.52 -19.37 16.68
C SER A 437 -51.04 -19.89 15.34
N LYS A 438 -49.98 -19.30 14.75
CA LYS A 438 -49.39 -19.79 13.49
C LYS A 438 -48.82 -21.20 13.67
N ARG A 439 -48.14 -21.49 14.78
CA ARG A 439 -47.59 -22.83 15.09
C ARG A 439 -48.67 -23.91 15.19
N LEU A 440 -49.84 -23.55 15.71
CA LEU A 440 -50.98 -24.45 15.91
C LEU A 440 -51.97 -24.47 14.74
N ASN A 441 -51.64 -23.86 13.60
CA ASN A 441 -52.53 -23.73 12.43
C ASN A 441 -53.87 -23.03 12.73
N LEU A 442 -53.86 -22.04 13.61
CA LEU A 442 -54.99 -21.17 13.93
C LEU A 442 -54.87 -19.82 13.18
N VAL A 443 -55.99 -19.15 12.98
CA VAL A 443 -56.08 -17.82 12.35
C VAL A 443 -56.13 -16.76 13.44
N TYR A 444 -55.10 -15.91 13.50
CA TYR A 444 -55.02 -14.75 14.40
C TYR A 444 -55.45 -13.47 13.67
N LYS A 445 -56.34 -12.68 14.28
CA LYS A 445 -56.77 -11.36 13.78
C LYS A 445 -56.85 -10.33 14.90
N GLU A 446 -56.43 -9.11 14.60
CA GLU A 446 -56.62 -7.94 15.46
C GLU A 446 -57.74 -7.07 14.87
N ASN A 447 -58.77 -6.80 15.67
CA ASN A 447 -59.90 -5.98 15.25
C ASN A 447 -59.88 -4.63 16.00
N TYR A 448 -59.86 -3.55 15.23
CA TYR A 448 -59.86 -2.18 15.73
C TYR A 448 -61.16 -1.51 15.30
N GLN A 449 -62.15 -1.48 16.19
CA GLN A 449 -63.34 -0.65 16.01
C GLN A 449 -63.26 0.53 16.98
N GLU A 450 -63.85 1.68 16.62
CA GLU A 450 -63.67 3.01 17.25
C GLU A 450 -63.79 3.08 18.79
N LYS A 451 -64.29 2.04 19.46
CA LYS A 451 -64.35 1.92 20.93
C LYS A 451 -63.85 0.59 21.53
N PHE A 452 -63.42 -0.38 20.72
CA PHE A 452 -63.00 -1.71 21.20
C PHE A 452 -61.84 -2.27 20.37
N PHE A 453 -60.73 -2.59 21.05
CA PHE A 453 -59.63 -3.36 20.49
C PHE A 453 -59.73 -4.82 21.00
N GLN A 454 -59.77 -5.78 20.08
CA GLN A 454 -59.90 -7.21 20.40
C GLN A 454 -58.94 -8.05 19.56
N VAL A 455 -58.41 -9.11 20.17
CA VAL A 455 -57.65 -10.17 19.50
C VAL A 455 -58.57 -11.38 19.32
N ILE A 456 -58.71 -11.85 18.09
CA ILE A 456 -59.57 -12.97 17.71
C ILE A 456 -58.71 -14.10 17.16
N ILE A 457 -58.85 -15.30 17.73
CA ILE A 457 -58.15 -16.51 17.30
C ILE A 457 -59.20 -17.56 16.92
N ARG A 458 -59.15 -18.10 15.70
CA ARG A 458 -60.15 -19.05 15.19
C ARG A 458 -59.53 -20.23 14.44
N HIS A 459 -60.27 -21.31 14.29
CA HIS A 459 -59.85 -22.46 13.48
C HIS A 459 -59.83 -22.11 11.97
N GLN A 460 -58.91 -22.70 11.21
CA GLN A 460 -58.78 -22.44 9.76
C GLN A 460 -60.01 -22.81 8.91
N LYS A 461 -60.89 -23.70 9.41
CA LYS A 461 -62.08 -24.15 8.67
C LYS A 461 -63.24 -23.15 8.66
N ASP A 462 -63.17 -22.11 9.47
CA ASP A 462 -64.21 -21.08 9.57
C ASP A 462 -63.76 -19.84 8.80
N ASN A 463 -63.90 -19.89 7.47
CA ASN A 463 -63.55 -18.74 6.63
C ASN A 463 -64.63 -17.67 6.69
#